data_AF-A0A4P9WQ51-F1
#
_entry.id   AF-A0A4P9WQ51-F1
#
_cell.length_a   1.000
_cell.length_b   1.000
_cell.length_c   1.000
_cell.angle_alpha   90.00
_cell.angle_beta   90.00
_cell.angle_gamma   90.00
#
_symmetry.space_group_name_H-M   'P 1'
#
loop_
_entity.id
_entity.type
_entity.pdbx_description
1 polymer ?
#
loop_
_entity_poly.entity_id
_entity_poly.type
_entity_poly.pdbx_seq_one_letter_code
_entity_poly.pdbx_strand_id
1 'polypeptide(L)'
;MAYMLSEGRRWLRMVSSVQPAVHGSRSGAGKISVEDEIYSMTEDLLATLPESLDVPKASADDCLAIVLSQECVRFNRLMDVIRQSLEVLQKAIRGWTVMSLELERVFKSLYNNELPETWAAAAYPSLKPLSSWMADLVARVQFLRSWKQHGKPTSFWLSGMFFPQGLLTAVLQEFARRHTIPIDELSFEFRVETSSEGPVLVDELPALKGS
;
A
#
# COMPACT_ATOMS: atom_id res chain seq x y z
N MET A 1 10.76 -22.80 1.10
CA MET A 1 9.68 -22.42 2.05
C MET A 1 8.51 -21.67 1.41
N ALA A 2 8.70 -20.76 0.44
CA ALA A 2 7.60 -20.07 -0.23
C ALA A 2 6.61 -21.00 -0.98
N TYR A 3 7.12 -22.08 -1.57
CA TYR A 3 6.30 -23.06 -2.29
C TYR A 3 5.30 -23.81 -1.38
N MET A 4 5.75 -24.32 -0.22
CA MET A 4 4.85 -24.97 0.76
C MET A 4 3.78 -24.03 1.31
N LEU A 5 4.11 -22.75 1.53
CA LEU A 5 3.12 -21.74 1.93
C LEU A 5 2.10 -21.48 0.83
N SER A 6 2.53 -21.52 -0.44
CA SER A 6 1.63 -21.35 -1.59
C SER A 6 0.67 -22.54 -1.77
N GLU A 7 1.15 -23.77 -1.54
CA GLU A 7 0.31 -24.98 -1.59
C GLU A 7 -0.68 -25.04 -0.42
N GLY A 8 -0.25 -24.69 0.80
CA GLY A 8 -1.15 -24.59 1.96
C GLY A 8 -2.27 -23.57 1.72
N ARG A 9 -1.96 -22.42 1.13
CA ARG A 9 -2.97 -21.42 0.72
C ARG A 9 -3.89 -21.92 -0.41
N ARG A 10 -3.40 -22.80 -1.29
CA ARG A 10 -4.20 -23.42 -2.37
C ARG A 10 -5.20 -24.42 -1.79
N TRP A 11 -4.79 -25.22 -0.81
CA TRP A 11 -5.67 -26.17 -0.12
C TRP A 11 -6.74 -25.46 0.71
N LEU A 12 -6.39 -24.38 1.43
CA LEU A 12 -7.38 -23.61 2.19
C LEU A 12 -8.46 -22.98 1.27
N ARG A 13 -8.08 -22.48 0.09
CA ARG A 13 -9.04 -22.00 -0.92
C ARG A 13 -9.90 -23.13 -1.50
N MET A 14 -9.31 -24.31 -1.73
CA MET A 14 -10.07 -25.48 -2.20
C MET A 14 -11.09 -25.94 -1.15
N VAL A 15 -10.70 -26.04 0.12
CA VAL A 15 -11.61 -26.42 1.22
C VAL A 15 -12.71 -25.36 1.41
N SER A 16 -12.36 -24.08 1.36
CA SER A 16 -13.34 -22.98 1.41
C SER A 16 -14.32 -23.04 0.24
N SER A 17 -13.87 -23.41 -0.97
CA SER A 17 -14.74 -23.55 -2.15
C SER A 17 -15.67 -24.76 -2.10
N VAL A 18 -15.35 -25.77 -1.29
CA VAL A 18 -16.17 -26.98 -1.09
C VAL A 18 -17.17 -26.80 0.06
N GLN A 19 -17.00 -25.78 0.91
CA GLN A 19 -18.04 -25.46 1.89
C GLN A 19 -19.29 -25.00 1.12
N PRO A 20 -20.46 -25.62 1.37
CA PRO A 20 -21.68 -25.23 0.70
C PRO A 20 -21.91 -23.74 1.02
N ALA A 21 -21.96 -22.91 -0.01
CA ALA A 21 -22.40 -21.53 0.13
C ALA A 21 -23.82 -21.61 0.72
N VAL A 22 -23.98 -21.22 1.98
CA VAL A 22 -25.25 -21.28 2.70
C VAL A 22 -26.22 -20.23 2.16
N HIS A 23 -26.59 -20.35 0.88
CA HIS A 23 -27.74 -19.68 0.28
C HIS A 23 -29.05 -20.46 0.54
N GLY A 24 -29.05 -21.31 1.56
CA GLY A 24 -30.24 -21.99 2.04
C GLY A 24 -31.03 -21.06 2.95
N SER A 25 -32.09 -20.48 2.40
CA SER A 25 -33.25 -19.88 3.09
C SER A 25 -33.35 -20.31 4.57
N ARG A 26 -33.03 -19.39 5.47
CA ARG A 26 -33.23 -19.57 6.91
C ARG A 26 -33.93 -18.35 7.48
N SER A 27 -35.25 -18.36 7.34
CA SER A 27 -36.19 -17.66 8.20
C SER A 27 -35.93 -18.03 9.66
N GLY A 28 -35.40 -17.09 10.45
CA GLY A 28 -35.15 -17.27 11.88
C GLY A 28 -34.60 -15.98 12.48
N ALA A 29 -35.40 -15.34 13.32
CA ALA A 29 -35.10 -14.08 14.02
C ALA A 29 -33.73 -14.10 14.71
N GLY A 30 -32.94 -13.03 14.51
CA GLY A 30 -31.79 -12.71 15.36
C GLY A 30 -30.39 -13.00 14.81
N LYS A 31 -30.20 -13.26 13.52
CA LYS A 31 -28.87 -13.22 12.90
C LYS A 31 -28.72 -11.92 12.09
N ILE A 32 -27.70 -11.14 12.43
CA ILE A 32 -27.19 -10.02 11.62
C ILE A 32 -27.05 -10.54 10.18
N SER A 33 -27.65 -9.87 9.20
CA SER A 33 -27.53 -10.29 7.80
C SER A 33 -26.05 -10.23 7.39
N VAL A 34 -25.60 -11.13 6.52
CA VAL A 34 -24.23 -11.06 5.96
C VAL A 34 -23.97 -9.70 5.31
N GLU A 35 -25.03 -9.10 4.75
CA GLU A 35 -25.03 -7.76 4.21
C GLU A 35 -24.78 -6.68 5.27
N ASP A 36 -25.37 -6.82 6.47
CA ASP A 36 -25.18 -5.91 7.60
C ASP A 36 -23.75 -6.02 8.16
N GLU A 37 -23.19 -7.23 8.22
CA GLU A 37 -21.81 -7.47 8.65
C GLU A 37 -20.81 -6.81 7.69
N ILE A 38 -20.98 -7.01 6.38
CA ILE A 38 -20.15 -6.35 5.37
C ILE A 38 -20.36 -4.84 5.39
N TYR A 39 -21.59 -4.37 5.59
CA TYR A 39 -21.87 -2.96 5.73
C TYR A 39 -21.07 -2.35 6.90
N SER A 40 -21.11 -2.96 8.09
CA SER A 40 -20.28 -2.53 9.24
C SER A 40 -18.79 -2.55 8.92
N MET A 41 -18.31 -3.61 8.25
CA MET A 41 -16.91 -3.70 7.84
C MET A 41 -16.50 -2.57 6.88
N THR A 42 -17.38 -2.19 5.93
CA THR A 42 -17.10 -1.05 5.05
C THR A 42 -17.04 0.27 5.79
N GLU A 43 -17.85 0.47 6.84
CA GLU A 43 -17.78 1.67 7.69
C GLU A 43 -16.46 1.71 8.46
N ASP A 44 -16.03 0.59 9.05
CA ASP A 44 -14.75 0.50 9.75
C ASP A 44 -13.56 0.75 8.80
N LEU A 45 -13.61 0.22 7.57
CA LEU A 45 -12.58 0.45 6.56
C LEU A 45 -12.54 1.92 6.11
N LEU A 46 -13.69 2.56 5.92
CA LEU A 46 -13.77 3.99 5.60
C LEU A 46 -13.23 4.86 6.75
N ALA A 47 -13.52 4.51 8.00
CA ALA A 47 -13.01 5.19 9.18
C ALA A 47 -11.50 5.01 9.37
N THR A 48 -10.97 3.84 8.98
CA THR A 48 -9.53 3.52 9.05
C THR A 48 -8.73 4.20 7.92
N LEU A 49 -9.39 4.56 6.80
CA LEU A 49 -8.73 5.15 5.65
C LEU A 49 -8.12 6.52 6.03
N PRO A 50 -6.81 6.73 5.82
CA PRO A 50 -6.21 8.03 6.12
C PRO A 50 -6.80 9.15 5.27
N GLU A 51 -6.76 10.37 5.80
CA GLU A 51 -7.06 11.57 5.02
C GLU A 51 -6.08 11.73 3.85
N SER A 52 -6.58 12.29 2.74
CA SER A 52 -5.79 12.57 1.54
C SER A 52 -4.53 13.36 1.89
N LEU A 53 -3.40 12.96 1.31
CA LEU A 53 -2.13 13.65 1.47
C LEU A 53 -2.14 14.94 0.66
N ASP A 54 -1.85 16.07 1.29
CA ASP A 54 -1.63 17.31 0.55
C ASP A 54 -0.32 17.18 -0.28
N VAL A 55 -0.40 17.47 -1.57
CA VAL A 55 0.70 17.25 -2.52
C VAL A 55 1.70 18.41 -2.41
N PRO A 56 2.95 18.16 -1.98
CA PRO A 56 3.93 19.23 -1.89
C PRO A 56 4.25 19.79 -3.28
N LYS A 57 4.38 21.12 -3.37
CA LYS A 57 4.92 21.77 -4.57
C LYS A 57 6.43 21.54 -4.61
N ALA A 58 6.86 20.59 -5.41
CA ALA A 58 8.27 20.31 -5.60
C ALA A 58 8.93 21.35 -6.52
N SER A 59 10.08 21.88 -6.11
CA SER A 59 10.97 22.60 -7.03
C SER A 59 11.66 21.60 -7.96
N ALA A 60 12.00 22.02 -9.18
CA ALA A 60 12.74 21.18 -10.14
C ALA A 60 14.14 20.77 -9.61
N ASP A 61 14.66 21.54 -8.65
CA ASP A 61 15.99 21.33 -8.08
C ASP A 61 16.00 20.21 -7.00
N ASP A 62 14.88 19.97 -6.33
CA ASP A 62 14.77 18.94 -5.28
C ASP A 62 14.13 17.66 -5.83
N CYS A 63 14.97 16.78 -6.38
CA CYS A 63 14.53 15.50 -6.94
C CYS A 63 13.76 14.64 -5.93
N LEU A 64 14.12 14.68 -4.65
CA LEU A 64 13.42 13.93 -3.60
C LEU A 64 12.04 14.50 -3.31
N ALA A 65 11.87 15.83 -3.37
CA ALA A 65 10.55 16.45 -3.26
C ALA A 65 9.65 16.08 -4.46
N ILE A 66 10.21 15.95 -5.66
CA ILE A 66 9.48 15.47 -6.84
C ILE A 66 8.98 14.04 -6.60
N VAL A 67 9.84 13.14 -6.13
CA VAL A 67 9.43 11.76 -5.78
C VAL A 67 8.31 11.77 -4.75
N LEU A 68 8.46 12.52 -3.65
CA LEU A 68 7.42 12.64 -2.63
C LEU A 68 6.09 13.10 -3.22
N SER A 69 6.11 14.11 -4.10
CA SER A 69 4.89 14.62 -4.75
C SER A 69 4.20 13.56 -5.60
N GLN A 70 4.95 12.80 -6.40
CA GLN A 70 4.42 11.74 -7.25
C GLN A 70 3.84 10.59 -6.43
N GLU A 71 4.52 10.23 -5.34
CA GLU A 71 4.08 9.18 -4.42
C GLU A 71 2.79 9.59 -3.72
N CYS A 72 2.68 10.82 -3.21
CA CYS A 72 1.43 11.36 -2.65
C CYS A 72 0.28 11.26 -3.64
N VAL A 73 0.49 11.64 -4.91
CA VAL A 73 -0.54 11.54 -5.96
C VAL A 73 -0.98 10.10 -6.19
N ARG A 74 -0.06 9.13 -6.22
CA ARG A 74 -0.38 7.71 -6.39
C ARG A 74 -1.19 7.16 -5.21
N PHE A 75 -0.77 7.45 -3.98
CA PHE A 75 -1.51 7.03 -2.79
C PHE A 75 -2.89 7.69 -2.70
N ASN A 76 -3.01 8.98 -3.05
CA ASN A 76 -4.31 9.64 -3.10
C ASN A 76 -5.25 8.97 -4.10
N ARG A 77 -4.76 8.69 -5.32
CA ARG A 77 -5.55 7.97 -6.33
C ARG A 77 -6.01 6.60 -5.82
N LEU A 78 -5.15 5.85 -5.15
CA LEU A 78 -5.51 4.56 -4.55
C LEU A 78 -6.61 4.74 -3.48
N MET A 79 -6.43 5.69 -2.56
CA MET A 79 -7.40 5.97 -1.49
C MET A 79 -8.76 6.41 -2.08
N ASP A 80 -8.76 7.19 -3.15
CA ASP A 80 -9.99 7.63 -3.82
C ASP A 80 -10.74 6.45 -4.47
N VAL A 81 -10.02 5.52 -5.12
CA VAL A 81 -10.61 4.29 -5.68
C VAL A 81 -11.24 3.44 -4.57
N ILE A 82 -10.55 3.26 -3.44
CA ILE A 82 -11.08 2.51 -2.29
C ILE A 82 -12.32 3.19 -1.73
N ARG A 83 -12.26 4.50 -1.49
CA ARG A 83 -13.38 5.27 -0.94
C ARG A 83 -14.61 5.18 -1.83
N GLN A 84 -14.46 5.44 -3.13
CA GLN A 84 -15.56 5.37 -4.09
C GLN A 84 -16.14 3.95 -4.16
N SER A 85 -15.28 2.92 -4.19
CA SER A 85 -15.71 1.53 -4.21
C SER A 85 -16.51 1.15 -2.97
N LEU A 86 -16.09 1.60 -1.77
CA LEU A 86 -16.78 1.33 -0.52
C LEU A 86 -18.12 2.07 -0.43
N GLU A 87 -18.16 3.35 -0.80
CA GLU A 87 -19.39 4.16 -0.80
C GLU A 87 -20.45 3.61 -1.77
N VAL A 88 -20.03 3.18 -2.97
CA VAL A 88 -20.96 2.58 -3.94
C VAL A 88 -21.46 1.23 -3.44
N LEU A 89 -20.59 0.42 -2.82
CA LEU A 89 -21.00 -0.86 -2.23
C LEU A 89 -22.01 -0.66 -1.09
N GLN A 90 -21.78 0.31 -0.21
CA GLN A 90 -22.73 0.67 0.86
C GLN A 90 -24.10 1.07 0.32
N LYS A 91 -24.13 1.89 -0.74
CA LYS A 91 -25.36 2.28 -1.42
C LYS A 91 -26.07 1.08 -2.04
N ALA A 92 -25.32 0.14 -2.62
CA ALA A 92 -25.87 -1.07 -3.21
C ALA A 92 -26.49 -2.01 -2.16
N ILE A 93 -25.80 -2.22 -1.03
CA ILE A 93 -26.32 -3.04 0.09
C ILE A 93 -27.62 -2.47 0.64
N ARG A 94 -27.71 -1.14 0.77
CA ARG A 94 -28.93 -0.46 1.24
C ARG A 94 -30.03 -0.33 0.17
N GLY A 95 -29.83 -0.84 -1.05
CA GLY A 95 -30.81 -0.84 -2.12
C GLY A 95 -30.95 0.48 -2.90
N TRP A 96 -30.04 1.44 -2.72
CA TRP A 96 -30.05 2.71 -3.47
C TRP A 96 -29.44 2.59 -4.87
N THR A 97 -28.56 1.60 -5.06
CA THR A 97 -27.88 1.31 -6.33
C THR A 97 -28.07 -0.17 -6.67
N VAL A 98 -28.18 -0.50 -7.95
CA VAL A 98 -28.25 -1.90 -8.39
C VAL A 98 -26.91 -2.59 -8.14
N MET A 99 -26.95 -3.77 -7.52
CA MET A 99 -25.79 -4.62 -7.34
C MET A 99 -25.32 -5.13 -8.72
N SER A 100 -24.17 -4.65 -9.18
CA SER A 100 -23.55 -5.11 -10.43
C SER A 100 -22.61 -6.29 -10.17
N LEU A 101 -22.29 -7.06 -11.21
CA LEU A 101 -21.32 -8.17 -11.12
C LEU A 101 -19.96 -7.71 -10.57
N GLU A 102 -19.55 -6.49 -10.86
CA GLU A 102 -18.31 -5.91 -10.34
C GLU A 102 -18.41 -5.65 -8.83
N LEU A 103 -19.52 -5.10 -8.35
CA LEU A 103 -19.76 -4.88 -6.93
C LEU A 103 -19.92 -6.18 -6.16
N GLU A 104 -20.53 -7.22 -6.75
CA GLU A 104 -20.59 -8.55 -6.15
C GLU A 104 -19.20 -9.16 -5.95
N ARG A 105 -18.28 -8.95 -6.91
CA ARG A 105 -16.89 -9.39 -6.76
C ARG A 105 -16.21 -8.65 -5.61
N VAL A 106 -16.37 -7.33 -5.50
CA VAL A 106 -15.84 -6.55 -4.37
C VAL A 106 -16.42 -7.08 -3.06
N PHE A 107 -17.74 -7.23 -2.97
CA PHE A 107 -18.43 -7.78 -1.79
C PHE A 107 -17.84 -9.13 -1.36
N LYS A 108 -17.70 -10.07 -2.32
CA LYS A 108 -17.14 -11.39 -2.07
C LYS A 108 -15.67 -11.34 -1.64
N SER A 109 -14.86 -10.47 -2.24
CA SER A 109 -13.46 -10.27 -1.83
C SER A 109 -13.38 -9.75 -0.40
N LEU A 110 -14.20 -8.76 -0.03
CA LEU A 110 -14.24 -8.23 1.34
C LEU A 110 -14.66 -9.31 2.35
N TYR A 111 -15.71 -10.07 2.03
CA TYR A 111 -16.17 -11.19 2.86
C TYR A 111 -15.09 -12.26 3.07
N ASN A 112 -14.28 -12.52 2.06
CA ASN A 112 -13.17 -13.47 2.14
C ASN A 112 -11.87 -12.88 2.73
N ASN A 113 -11.87 -11.62 3.18
CA ASN A 113 -10.68 -10.90 3.64
C ASN A 113 -9.56 -10.81 2.57
N GLU A 114 -9.96 -10.72 1.30
CA GLU A 114 -9.09 -10.58 0.13
C GLU A 114 -9.18 -9.15 -0.44
N LEU A 115 -8.10 -8.71 -1.08
CA LEU A 115 -8.06 -7.40 -1.75
C LEU A 115 -8.87 -7.49 -3.07
N PRO A 116 -9.87 -6.62 -3.30
CA PRO A 116 -10.58 -6.57 -4.57
C PRO A 116 -9.65 -6.29 -5.75
N GLU A 117 -9.93 -6.88 -6.91
CA GLU A 117 -9.10 -6.72 -8.12
C GLU A 117 -8.99 -5.26 -8.57
N THR A 118 -10.06 -4.47 -8.41
CA THR A 118 -10.08 -3.03 -8.74
C THR A 118 -9.09 -2.25 -7.87
N TRP A 119 -8.95 -2.61 -6.60
CA TRP A 119 -7.99 -1.98 -5.69
C TRP A 119 -6.58 -2.48 -5.98
N ALA A 120 -6.43 -3.79 -6.21
CA ALA A 120 -5.16 -4.40 -6.55
C ALA A 120 -4.54 -3.81 -7.84
N ALA A 121 -5.37 -3.46 -8.83
CA ALA A 121 -4.92 -2.82 -10.07
C ALA A 121 -4.38 -1.39 -9.88
N ALA A 122 -4.91 -0.65 -8.89
CA ALA A 122 -4.42 0.68 -8.52
C ALA A 122 -3.30 0.64 -7.46
N ALA A 123 -3.15 -0.49 -6.77
CA ALA A 123 -2.23 -0.66 -5.65
C ALA A 123 -0.84 -1.14 -6.07
N TYR A 124 0.05 -1.16 -5.09
CA TYR A 124 1.33 -1.86 -5.16
C TYR A 124 1.11 -3.38 -5.02
N PRO A 125 1.93 -4.22 -5.67
CA PRO A 125 1.83 -5.68 -5.56
C PRO A 125 1.92 -6.16 -4.11
N SER A 126 0.95 -6.96 -3.67
CA SER A 126 0.91 -7.51 -2.31
C SER A 126 0.20 -8.87 -2.27
N LEU A 127 0.64 -9.72 -1.34
CA LEU A 127 0.03 -11.03 -1.04
C LEU A 127 -0.55 -11.06 0.40
N LYS A 128 -0.68 -9.87 1.02
CA LYS A 128 -1.25 -9.70 2.35
C LYS A 128 -2.78 -9.84 2.29
N PRO A 129 -3.41 -10.41 3.33
CA PRO A 129 -4.87 -10.34 3.48
C PRO A 129 -5.31 -8.89 3.68
N LEU A 130 -6.58 -8.59 3.40
CA LEU A 130 -7.13 -7.24 3.40
C LEU A 130 -6.85 -6.48 4.71
N SER A 131 -7.09 -7.10 5.87
CA SER A 131 -6.83 -6.46 7.16
C SER A 131 -5.37 -6.02 7.36
N SER A 132 -4.42 -6.90 7.01
CA SER A 132 -2.98 -6.58 7.08
C SER A 132 -2.56 -5.59 5.99
N TRP A 133 -3.19 -5.66 4.81
CA TRP A 133 -2.94 -4.73 3.72
C TRP A 133 -3.39 -3.32 4.06
N MET A 134 -4.54 -3.17 4.73
CA MET A 134 -5.06 -1.88 5.16
C MET A 134 -4.16 -1.23 6.23
N ALA A 135 -3.70 -2.01 7.22
CA ALA A 135 -2.74 -1.53 8.22
C ALA A 135 -1.41 -1.08 7.56
N ASP A 136 -0.95 -1.81 6.54
CA ASP A 136 0.23 -1.47 5.76
C ASP A 136 0.03 -0.17 4.95
N LEU A 137 -1.15 0.01 4.34
CA LEU A 137 -1.51 1.25 3.64
C LEU A 137 -1.48 2.45 4.58
N VAL A 138 -2.07 2.34 5.77
CA VAL A 138 -2.06 3.39 6.80
C VAL A 138 -0.63 3.75 7.19
N ALA A 139 0.21 2.74 7.45
CA ALA A 139 1.61 2.96 7.81
C ALA A 139 2.40 3.66 6.69
N ARG A 140 2.16 3.30 5.42
CA ARG A 140 2.80 3.95 4.26
C ARG A 140 2.40 5.41 4.11
N VAL A 141 1.10 5.69 4.22
CA VAL A 141 0.58 7.06 4.14
C VAL A 141 1.12 7.89 5.30
N GLN A 142 1.21 7.31 6.51
CA GLN A 142 1.80 7.98 7.66
C GLN A 142 3.29 8.27 7.46
N PHE A 143 4.04 7.35 6.86
CA PHE A 143 5.45 7.57 6.51
C PHE A 143 5.61 8.79 5.57
N LEU A 144 4.83 8.87 4.50
CA LEU A 144 4.86 10.02 3.58
C LEU A 144 4.42 11.32 4.26
N ARG A 145 3.39 11.27 5.10
CA ARG A 145 2.94 12.42 5.89
C ARG A 145 4.03 12.92 6.83
N SER A 146 4.72 12.01 7.51
CA SER A 146 5.84 12.36 8.38
C SER A 146 7.01 12.97 7.61
N TRP A 147 7.37 12.39 6.46
CA TRP A 147 8.39 12.95 5.57
C TRP A 147 8.02 14.38 5.13
N LYS A 148 6.76 14.62 4.76
CA LYS A 148 6.32 15.97 4.41
C LYS A 148 6.43 16.96 5.58
N GLN A 149 6.01 16.56 6.78
CA GLN A 149 5.91 17.46 7.95
C GLN A 149 7.26 17.74 8.60
N HIS A 150 8.11 16.72 8.71
CA HIS A 150 9.38 16.78 9.45
C HIS A 150 10.60 16.89 8.53
N GLY A 151 10.41 16.85 7.21
CA GLY A 151 11.49 16.86 6.23
C GLY A 151 12.06 15.47 5.95
N LYS A 152 13.16 15.43 5.18
CA LYS A 152 13.77 14.20 4.65
C LYS A 152 14.16 13.25 5.81
N PRO A 153 13.66 12.00 5.83
CA PRO A 153 14.03 11.05 6.87
C PRO A 153 15.49 10.60 6.71
N THR A 154 16.12 10.21 7.81
CA THR A 154 17.48 9.64 7.81
C THR A 154 17.52 8.23 7.22
N SER A 155 16.43 7.47 7.36
CA SER A 155 16.24 6.16 6.76
C SER A 155 14.93 6.09 5.99
N PHE A 156 14.99 5.55 4.77
CA PHE A 156 13.82 5.42 3.91
C PHE A 156 13.23 4.01 3.98
N TRP A 157 11.92 3.92 4.19
CA TRP A 157 11.20 2.65 4.08
C TRP A 157 10.96 2.31 2.59
N LEU A 158 11.99 1.77 1.94
CA LEU A 158 11.99 1.47 0.50
C LEU A 158 10.79 0.61 0.05
N SER A 159 10.47 -0.46 0.80
CA SER A 159 9.32 -1.32 0.47
C SER A 159 7.97 -0.68 0.75
N GLY A 160 7.96 0.47 1.45
CA GLY A 160 6.80 1.33 1.72
C GLY A 160 6.38 2.20 0.53
N MET A 161 7.27 2.43 -0.42
CA MET A 161 7.05 3.28 -1.59
C MET A 161 6.27 2.55 -2.69
N PHE A 162 5.49 3.27 -3.49
CA PHE A 162 4.88 2.78 -4.72
C PHE A 162 5.94 2.56 -5.81
N PHE A 163 6.89 3.49 -5.94
CA PHE A 163 7.97 3.39 -6.93
C PHE A 163 9.37 3.58 -6.31
N PRO A 164 9.94 2.52 -5.69
CA PRO A 164 11.23 2.60 -5.00
C PRO A 164 12.40 2.98 -5.93
N GLN A 165 12.35 2.56 -7.20
CA GLN A 165 13.39 2.89 -8.18
C GLN A 165 13.50 4.41 -8.39
N GLY A 166 12.38 5.12 -8.44
CA GLY A 166 12.38 6.57 -8.60
C GLY A 166 13.04 7.30 -7.43
N LEU A 167 12.88 6.76 -6.21
CA LEU A 167 13.60 7.26 -5.04
C LEU A 167 15.12 7.06 -5.20
N LEU A 168 15.57 5.86 -5.57
CA LEU A 168 16.98 5.56 -5.76
C LEU A 168 17.62 6.47 -6.82
N THR A 169 16.93 6.68 -7.95
CA THR A 169 17.38 7.62 -8.98
C THR A 169 17.42 9.05 -8.47
N ALA A 170 16.43 9.50 -7.69
CA ALA A 170 16.42 10.84 -7.12
C ALA A 170 17.55 11.06 -6.11
N VAL A 171 17.90 10.04 -5.31
CA VAL A 171 19.06 10.09 -4.40
C VAL A 171 20.36 10.25 -5.21
N LEU A 172 20.56 9.47 -6.26
CA LEU A 172 21.74 9.59 -7.14
C LEU A 172 21.81 10.99 -7.79
N GLN A 173 20.67 11.51 -8.26
CA GLN A 173 20.61 12.84 -8.87
C GLN A 173 20.92 13.95 -7.87
N GLU A 174 20.39 13.86 -6.64
CA GLU A 174 20.68 14.84 -5.60
C GLU A 174 22.16 14.80 -5.19
N PHE A 175 22.75 13.61 -5.10
CA PHE A 175 24.18 13.44 -4.83
C PHE A 175 25.06 13.98 -5.97
N ALA A 176 24.78 13.59 -7.22
CA ALA A 176 25.45 14.07 -8.43
C ALA A 176 25.49 15.61 -8.48
N ARG A 177 24.34 16.25 -8.25
CA ARG A 177 24.21 17.73 -8.23
C ARG A 177 25.01 18.36 -7.10
N ARG A 178 24.97 17.79 -5.89
CA ARG A 178 25.68 18.32 -4.71
C ARG A 178 27.19 18.25 -4.87
N HIS A 179 27.69 17.20 -5.52
CA HIS A 179 29.13 16.97 -5.69
C HIS A 179 29.65 17.38 -7.09
N THR A 180 28.77 17.85 -7.98
CA THR A 180 29.10 18.20 -9.38
C THR A 180 29.77 17.03 -10.12
N ILE A 181 29.28 15.82 -9.90
CA ILE A 181 29.77 14.58 -10.53
C ILE A 181 28.72 14.12 -11.55
N PRO A 182 29.09 13.64 -12.75
CA PRO A 182 28.16 13.03 -13.68
C PRO A 182 27.42 11.84 -13.04
N ILE A 183 26.11 11.73 -13.28
CA ILE A 183 25.31 10.64 -12.71
C ILE A 183 25.77 9.25 -13.18
N ASP A 184 26.35 9.16 -14.39
CA ASP A 184 26.82 7.91 -15.00
C ASP A 184 28.02 7.30 -14.27
N GLU A 185 28.73 8.09 -13.45
CA GLU A 185 29.87 7.63 -12.64
C GLU A 185 29.43 7.15 -11.24
N LEU A 186 28.16 7.35 -10.88
CA LEU A 186 27.64 6.99 -9.58
C LEU A 186 27.01 5.59 -9.59
N SER A 187 27.29 4.82 -8.56
CA SER A 187 26.62 3.54 -8.31
C SER A 187 26.38 3.36 -6.81
N PHE A 188 25.42 2.49 -6.47
CA PHE A 188 25.17 2.13 -5.08
C PHE A 188 26.11 1.01 -4.65
N GLU A 189 26.82 1.23 -3.55
CA GLU A 189 27.52 0.19 -2.82
C GLU A 189 26.64 -0.28 -1.64
N PHE A 190 26.56 -1.59 -1.43
CA PHE A 190 25.74 -2.18 -0.37
C PHE A 190 26.60 -2.96 0.61
N ARG A 191 26.47 -2.63 1.90
CA ARG A 191 27.05 -3.40 2.99
C ARG A 191 25.97 -4.23 3.65
N VAL A 192 26.17 -5.55 3.71
CA VAL A 192 25.25 -6.46 4.40
C VAL A 192 25.67 -6.54 5.87
N GLU A 193 24.83 -6.00 6.75
CA GLU A 193 25.03 -6.07 8.19
C GLU A 193 24.31 -7.30 8.76
N THR A 194 25.05 -8.17 9.45
CA THR A 194 24.44 -9.22 10.29
C THR A 194 23.97 -8.56 11.57
N SER A 195 22.66 -8.58 11.80
CA SER A 195 21.96 -7.90 12.89
C SER A 195 22.47 -8.30 14.29
N SER A 196 23.51 -7.62 14.77
CA SER A 196 23.90 -7.54 16.19
C SER A 196 24.30 -6.13 16.62
N GLU A 197 24.47 -5.18 15.69
CA GLU A 197 24.82 -3.80 15.98
C GLU A 197 23.73 -2.89 15.41
N GLY A 198 23.31 -1.89 16.20
CA GLY A 198 22.25 -0.94 15.83
C GLY A 198 22.60 -0.12 14.57
N PRO A 199 21.68 0.74 14.09
CA PRO A 199 21.89 1.48 12.85
C PRO A 199 23.16 2.33 12.95
N VAL A 200 24.20 1.94 12.22
CA VAL A 200 25.43 2.71 12.09
C VAL A 200 25.13 3.87 11.16
N LEU A 201 25.18 5.10 11.70
CA LEU A 201 25.22 6.29 10.87
C LEU A 201 26.50 6.19 10.03
N VAL A 202 26.34 6.20 8.70
CA VAL A 202 27.48 6.21 7.78
C VAL A 202 28.14 7.58 7.91
N ASP A 203 29.04 7.73 8.88
CA ASP A 203 29.89 8.91 9.02
C ASP A 203 30.93 8.91 7.90
N GLU A 204 30.96 10.06 7.22
CA GLU A 204 31.90 10.55 6.21
C GLU A 204 32.31 9.62 5.05
N LEU A 205 31.99 10.09 3.83
CA LEU A 205 32.55 9.63 2.57
C LEU A 205 34.07 9.42 2.70
N PRO A 206 34.63 8.24 2.37
CA PRO A 206 36.07 8.12 2.26
C PRO A 206 36.54 9.11 1.18
N ALA A 207 37.49 9.97 1.56
CA ALA A 207 38.07 10.98 0.68
C ALA A 207 38.42 10.36 -0.68
N LEU A 208 37.84 10.92 -1.75
CA LEU A 208 38.15 10.58 -3.12
C LEU A 208 39.67 10.70 -3.31
N LYS A 209 40.38 9.57 -3.29
CA LYS A 209 41.79 9.52 -3.67
C LYS A 209 41.84 9.64 -5.18
N GLY A 210 42.30 10.80 -5.65
CA GLY A 210 42.59 11.03 -7.05
C GLY A 210 43.65 10.07 -7.59
N SER A 211 43.44 9.66 -8.83
CA SER A 211 44.47 9.44 -9.86
C SER A 211 43.82 9.57 -11.22
#